data_AF-A0A448X9L4-F1
#
_entry.id   AF-A0A448X9L4-F1
#
_cell.length_a   1.000
_cell.length_b   1.000
_cell.length_c   1.000
_cell.angle_alpha   90.00
_cell.angle_beta   90.00
_cell.angle_gamma   90.00
#
_symmetry.space_group_name_H-M   'P 1'
#
loop_
_entity.id
_entity.type
_entity.pdbx_description
1 polymer ?
#
loop_
_entity_poly.entity_id
_entity_poly.type
_entity_poly.pdbx_seq_one_letter_code
_entity_poly.pdbx_strand_id
1 'polypeptide(L)'
;MTATYEHWLVFTETEDRILKLLFESEGNILDNEDLINTLNTSKTTSSEIAKRLSEAEATEEKISIARSKYLPVATRGSVLYFVVATMAEIDPMYQFSLKYFITVLTA
;
A
#
# COMPACT_ATOMS: atom_id res chain seq x y z
N MET A 1 -4.10 -1.66 2.46
CA MET A 1 -3.84 -3.09 2.25
C MET A 1 -4.50 -3.58 0.96
N THR A 2 -5.72 -3.16 0.61
CA THR A 2 -6.39 -3.57 -0.66
C THR A 2 -5.75 -2.99 -1.92
N ALA A 3 -5.36 -1.71 -1.93
CA ALA A 3 -4.79 -1.04 -3.11
C ALA A 3 -3.42 -1.60 -3.57
N THR A 4 -2.63 -2.18 -2.66
CA THR A 4 -1.31 -2.77 -2.97
C THR A 4 -1.44 -4.15 -3.62
N TYR A 5 -2.45 -4.94 -3.24
CA TYR A 5 -2.70 -6.25 -3.88
C TYR A 5 -3.20 -6.11 -5.32
N GLU A 6 -4.06 -5.12 -5.57
CA GLU A 6 -4.57 -4.81 -6.92
C GLU A 6 -3.41 -4.51 -7.89
N HIS A 7 -2.47 -3.65 -7.49
CA HIS A 7 -1.32 -3.30 -8.33
C HIS A 7 -0.39 -4.49 -8.58
N TRP A 8 -0.18 -5.33 -7.57
CA TRP A 8 0.66 -6.52 -7.67
C TRP A 8 0.04 -7.59 -8.59
N LEU A 9 -1.29 -7.78 -8.50
CA LEU A 9 -2.05 -8.67 -9.39
C LEU A 9 -1.95 -8.24 -10.85
N VAL A 10 -2.12 -6.94 -11.13
CA VAL A 10 -2.01 -6.39 -12.49
C VAL A 10 -0.60 -6.56 -13.06
N PHE A 11 0.43 -6.43 -12.23
CA PHE A 11 1.81 -6.71 -12.65
C PHE A 11 2.00 -8.17 -13.05
N THR A 12 1.59 -9.11 -12.18
CA THR A 12 1.69 -10.54 -12.47
C THR A 12 0.86 -10.97 -13.69
N GLU A 13 -0.34 -10.41 -13.88
CA GLU A 13 -1.17 -10.68 -15.05
C GLU A 13 -0.47 -10.23 -16.34
N THR A 14 0.23 -9.09 -16.31
CA THR A 14 0.97 -8.59 -17.46
C THR A 14 2.16 -9.48 -17.80
N GLU A 15 2.86 -9.99 -16.78
CA GLU A 15 4.01 -10.90 -16.91
C GLU A 15 3.56 -12.27 -17.48
N ASP A 16 2.50 -12.84 -16.94
CA ASP A 16 1.90 -14.10 -17.42
C ASP A 16 1.40 -13.97 -18.86
N ARG A 17 0.80 -12.83 -19.22
CA ARG A 17 0.35 -12.56 -20.59
C ARG A 17 1.53 -12.53 -21.58
N ILE A 18 2.67 -11.94 -21.19
CA ILE A 18 3.88 -11.93 -22.02
C ILE A 18 4.43 -13.35 -22.19
N LEU A 19 4.54 -14.11 -21.09
CA LEU A 19 5.04 -15.48 -21.11
C LEU A 19 4.17 -16.39 -21.97
N LYS A 20 2.85 -16.23 -21.88
CA LYS A 20 1.88 -16.97 -22.69
C LYS A 20 2.02 -16.66 -24.18
N LEU A 21 2.12 -15.38 -24.54
CA LEU A 21 2.30 -14.95 -25.94
C LEU A 21 3.63 -15.44 -26.55
N LEU A 22 4.69 -15.51 -25.73
CA LEU A 22 5.98 -16.06 -26.14
C LEU A 22 5.93 -17.59 -26.35
N PHE A 23 5.10 -18.28 -25.56
CA PHE A 23 4.92 -19.73 -25.65
C PHE A 23 4.00 -20.14 -26.80
N GLU A 24 2.93 -19.39 -27.06
CA GLU A 24 1.94 -19.66 -28.12
C GLU A 24 2.46 -19.32 -29.53
N SER A 25 3.55 -18.56 -29.65
CA SER A 25 4.18 -18.28 -30.93
C SER A 25 5.00 -19.48 -31.44
N GLU A 26 4.34 -20.46 -32.08
CA GLU A 26 5.00 -21.47 -32.91
C GLU A 26 5.14 -20.96 -34.36
N GLY A 27 6.38 -20.71 -34.81
CA GLY A 27 6.70 -20.23 -36.17
C GLY A 27 7.60 -18.98 -36.19
N ASN A 28 7.82 -18.39 -37.37
CA ASN A 28 8.64 -17.17 -37.52
C ASN A 28 7.96 -16.00 -36.81
N ILE A 29 8.45 -15.65 -35.61
CA ILE A 29 7.87 -14.64 -34.72
C ILE A 29 7.73 -13.25 -35.38
N LEU A 30 8.51 -13.02 -36.43
CA LEU A 30 8.57 -11.75 -37.18
C LEU A 30 7.38 -11.56 -38.13
N ASP A 31 6.63 -12.62 -38.47
CA ASP A 31 5.48 -12.54 -39.37
C ASP A 31 4.16 -12.26 -38.64
N ASN A 32 4.17 -12.29 -37.29
CA ASN A 32 2.98 -12.09 -36.48
C ASN A 32 2.93 -10.64 -35.97
N GLU A 33 2.37 -9.75 -36.80
CA GLU A 33 2.26 -8.31 -36.53
C GLU A 33 1.47 -8.02 -35.24
N ASP A 34 0.46 -8.82 -34.93
CA ASP A 34 -0.32 -8.75 -33.69
C ASP A 34 0.53 -9.10 -32.45
N LEU A 35 1.41 -10.09 -32.56
CA LEU A 35 2.37 -10.45 -31.50
C LEU A 35 3.36 -9.32 -31.25
N ILE A 36 3.90 -8.70 -32.30
CA ILE A 36 4.86 -7.59 -32.21
C ILE A 36 4.21 -6.37 -31.55
N ASN A 37 2.98 -6.02 -31.95
CA ASN A 37 2.23 -4.91 -31.36
C ASN A 37 1.89 -5.16 -29.89
N THR A 38 1.49 -6.39 -29.57
CA THR A 38 1.18 -6.78 -28.18
C THR A 38 2.44 -6.81 -27.31
N LEU A 39 3.58 -7.25 -27.83
CA LEU A 39 4.84 -7.26 -27.11
C LEU A 39 5.37 -5.83 -26.88
N ASN A 40 5.26 -4.95 -27.87
CA ASN A 40 5.64 -3.54 -27.73
C ASN A 40 4.79 -2.82 -26.69
N THR A 41 3.47 -2.99 -26.74
CA THR A 41 2.55 -2.42 -25.74
C THR A 41 2.78 -3.02 -24.36
N SER A 42 3.00 -4.33 -24.25
CA SER A 42 3.31 -4.97 -22.96
C SER A 42 4.65 -4.52 -22.39
N LYS A 43 5.65 -4.31 -23.24
CA LYS A 43 6.97 -3.80 -22.84
C LYS A 43 6.88 -2.38 -22.30
N THR A 44 6.13 -1.49 -22.97
CA THR A 44 5.93 -0.12 -22.48
C THR A 44 5.17 -0.11 -21.16
N THR A 45 4.08 -0.88 -21.06
CA THR A 45 3.26 -0.94 -19.84
C THR A 45 4.03 -1.57 -18.67
N SER A 46 4.78 -2.65 -18.90
CA SER A 46 5.59 -3.29 -17.86
C SER A 46 6.71 -2.38 -17.37
N SER A 47 7.36 -1.62 -18.27
CA SER A 47 8.37 -0.62 -17.89
C SER A 47 7.77 0.51 -17.05
N GLU A 48 6.54 0.93 -17.36
CA GLU A 48 5.86 1.97 -16.59
C GLU A 48 5.42 1.45 -15.21
N ILE A 49 4.90 0.23 -15.12
CA ILE A 49 4.53 -0.41 -13.85
C ILE A 49 5.77 -0.61 -12.98
N ALA A 50 6.88 -1.08 -13.55
CA ALA A 50 8.13 -1.26 -12.81
C ALA A 50 8.64 0.06 -12.21
N LYS A 51 8.56 1.16 -12.97
CA LYS A 51 8.90 2.49 -12.48
C LYS A 51 7.98 2.92 -11.33
N ARG A 52 6.67 2.76 -11.50
CA ARG A 52 5.68 3.10 -10.46
C ARG A 52 5.85 2.27 -9.19
N LEU A 53 6.20 0.99 -9.32
CA LEU A 53 6.49 0.12 -8.18
C LEU A 53 7.72 0.61 -7.40
N SER A 54 8.80 0.93 -8.09
CA SER A 54 10.01 1.49 -7.46
C SER A 54 9.73 2.80 -6.72
N GLU A 55 8.92 3.68 -7.30
CA GLU A 55 8.49 4.93 -6.65
C GLU A 55 7.59 4.66 -5.42
N ALA A 56 6.72 3.66 -5.51
CA ALA A 56 5.85 3.25 -4.41
C ALA A 56 6.65 2.67 -3.24
N GLU A 57 7.64 1.80 -3.50
CA GLU A 57 8.53 1.24 -2.48
C GLU A 57 9.33 2.33 -1.76
N ALA A 58 9.92 3.26 -2.52
CA ALA A 58 10.64 4.40 -1.94
C ALA A 58 9.73 5.32 -1.10
N THR A 59 8.45 5.43 -1.49
CA THR A 59 7.45 6.19 -0.74
C THR A 59 7.01 5.44 0.52
N GLU A 60 6.83 4.12 0.43
CA GLU A 60 6.49 3.26 1.56
C GLU A 60 7.59 3.28 2.62
N GLU A 61 8.86 3.25 2.22
CA GLU A 61 9.98 3.39 3.14
C GLU A 61 9.94 4.73 3.89
N LYS A 62 9.70 5.83 3.18
CA LYS A 62 9.53 7.16 3.80
C LYS A 62 8.36 7.19 4.79
N ILE A 63 7.23 6.58 4.42
CA ILE A 63 6.06 6.46 5.29
C ILE A 63 6.38 5.64 6.54
N SER A 64 7.10 4.52 6.37
CA SER A 64 7.49 3.63 7.46
C SER A 64 8.41 4.35 8.45
N ILE A 65 9.42 5.08 7.94
CA ILE A 65 10.32 5.90 8.77
C ILE A 65 9.54 6.97 9.53
N ALA A 66 8.63 7.68 8.86
CA ALA A 66 7.78 8.68 9.51
C ALA A 66 6.89 8.04 10.58
N ARG A 67 6.25 6.90 10.28
CA ARG A 67 5.39 6.16 11.20
C ARG A 67 6.15 5.71 12.44
N SER A 68 7.36 5.16 12.29
CA SER A 68 8.20 4.71 13.40
C SER A 68 8.57 5.84 14.37
N LYS A 69 8.66 7.10 13.90
CA LYS A 69 8.88 8.26 14.77
C LYS A 69 7.67 8.60 15.64
N TYR A 70 6.45 8.40 15.11
CA TYR A 70 5.22 8.68 15.85
C TYR A 70 4.73 7.50 16.70
N LEU A 71 5.18 6.28 16.40
CA LEU A 71 4.75 5.06 17.10
C LEU A 71 4.90 5.14 18.63
N PRO A 72 6.04 5.60 19.20
CA PRO A 72 6.21 5.67 20.65
C PRO A 72 5.23 6.64 21.33
N VAL A 73 4.94 7.77 20.68
CA VAL A 73 3.97 8.76 21.18
C VAL A 73 2.56 8.23 21.07
N ALA A 74 2.22 7.57 19.96
CA ALA A 74 0.92 6.93 19.76
C ALA A 74 0.66 5.83 20.80
N THR A 75 1.66 4.99 21.12
CA THR A 75 1.54 3.95 22.16
C THR A 75 1.32 4.55 23.55
N ARG A 76 2.03 5.63 23.90
CA ARG A 76 1.80 6.32 25.19
C ARG A 76 0.41 6.95 25.24
N GLY A 77 -0.01 7.59 24.14
CA GLY A 77 -1.34 8.18 24.01
C GLY A 77 -2.46 7.14 24.15
N SER A 78 -2.30 5.95 23.56
CA SER A 78 -3.29 4.88 23.69
C SER A 78 -3.39 4.37 25.13
N VAL A 79 -2.26 4.17 25.81
CA VAL A 79 -2.25 3.75 27.23
C VAL A 79 -2.95 4.80 28.10
N LEU A 80 -2.62 6.09 27.93
CA LEU A 80 -3.23 7.17 28.68
C LEU A 80 -4.75 7.25 28.45
N TYR A 81 -5.21 7.10 27.21
CA TYR A 81 -6.64 7.08 26.91
C TYR A 81 -7.36 5.95 27.64
N PHE A 82 -6.80 4.73 27.60
CA PHE A 82 -7.42 3.59 28.29
C PHE A 82 -7.46 3.79 29.80
N VAL A 83 -6.42 4.36 30.42
CA VAL A 83 -6.43 4.71 31.84
C VAL A 83 -7.57 5.69 32.14
N VAL A 84 -7.68 6.78 31.37
CA VAL A 84 -8.75 7.79 31.54
C VAL A 84 -10.14 7.17 31.34
N ALA A 85 -10.31 6.30 30.35
CA ALA A 85 -11.56 5.60 30.11
C ALA A 85 -11.96 4.70 31.29
N THR A 86 -11.00 4.00 31.92
CA THR A 86 -11.26 3.16 33.10
C THR A 86 -11.58 3.95 34.37
N MET A 87 -11.27 5.26 34.45
CA MET A 87 -11.63 6.07 35.63
C MET A 87 -13.13 6.21 35.82
N ALA A 88 -13.92 6.08 34.75
CA ALA A 88 -15.38 6.07 34.82
C ALA A 88 -15.94 4.88 35.62
N GLU A 89 -15.17 3.80 35.80
CA GLU A 89 -15.55 2.66 36.64
C GLU A 89 -15.46 2.98 38.14
N ILE A 90 -14.60 3.94 38.52
CA ILE A 90 -14.44 4.39 39.91
C ILE A 90 -15.56 5.37 40.28
N ASP A 91 -15.77 6.38 39.44
CA ASP A 91 -16.85 7.34 39.59
C ASP A 91 -17.33 7.82 38.20
N PRO A 92 -18.64 7.79 37.91
CA PRO A 92 -19.21 8.27 36.65
C PRO A 92 -18.84 9.71 36.28
N MET A 93 -18.47 10.55 37.24
CA MET A 93 -18.00 11.92 37.01
C MET A 93 -16.73 11.98 36.15
N TYR A 94 -15.89 10.95 36.17
CA TYR A 94 -14.63 10.89 35.40
C TYR A 94 -14.81 10.34 33.98
N GLN A 95 -16.04 10.34 33.45
CA GLN A 95 -16.29 9.93 32.08
C GLN A 95 -15.94 11.06 31.09
N PHE A 96 -14.89 10.85 30.30
CA PHE A 96 -14.46 11.78 29.26
C PHE A 96 -14.70 11.20 27.86
N SER A 97 -15.06 12.08 26.91
CA SER A 97 -15.16 11.68 25.51
C SER A 97 -13.77 11.58 24.85
N LEU A 98 -13.65 10.71 23.85
CA LEU A 98 -12.44 10.63 23.03
C LEU A 98 -12.08 11.99 22.40
N LYS A 99 -13.10 12.79 22.02
CA LYS A 99 -12.90 14.14 21.48
C LYS A 99 -12.17 15.05 22.47
N TYR A 100 -12.57 15.03 23.74
CA TYR A 100 -11.92 15.79 24.79
C TYR A 100 -10.45 15.36 24.98
N PHE A 101 -10.22 14.05 25.04
CA PHE A 101 -8.86 13.49 25.15
C PHE A 101 -7.95 13.93 23.99
N ILE A 102 -8.46 13.89 22.75
CA ILE A 102 -7.73 14.36 21.57
C ILE A 102 -7.40 15.84 21.70
N THR A 103 -8.35 16.69 22.11
CA THR A 103 -8.10 18.13 22.28
C THR A 103 -6.95 18.42 23.24
N VAL A 104 -6.86 17.68 24.36
CA VAL A 104 -5.75 17.83 25.33
C VAL A 104 -4.41 17.33 24.75
N LEU A 105 -4.42 16.29 23.92
CA LEU A 105 -3.20 15.74 23.31
C LEU A 105 -2.63 16.63 22.19
N THR A 106 -3.49 17.34 21.45
CA THR A 106 -3.09 18.28 20.38
C THR A 106 -2.84 19.72 20.84
N ALA A 107 -3.24 20.08 22.07
CA ALA A 107 -2.97 21.40 22.66
C ALA A 107 -1.54 21.50 23.18
#